data_AF-A0A5J4UX38-F1
#
_entry.id   AF-A0A5J4UX38-F1
#
_cell.length_a   1.000
_cell.length_b   1.000
_cell.length_c   1.000
_cell.angle_alpha   90.00
_cell.angle_beta   90.00
_cell.angle_gamma   90.00
#
_symmetry.space_group_name_H-M   'P 1'
#
loop_
_entity.id
_entity.type
_entity.pdbx_description
1 polymer ?
#
loop_
_entity_poly.entity_id
_entity_poly.type
_entity_poly.pdbx_seq_one_letter_code
_entity_poly.pdbx_strand_id
1 'polypeptide(L)'
;MPGAAFRLVIEQDTNNWKVIERKIIAKEPSVNIGFIRVDAVPLKTELVNDCKSRQEMFEAILNNQAATTLRGIYDEIDQTIIRMDKFPKTSDELKTLDQTIKDARDQLPQMEEKLDPLRKQQDLLERCSDITPVSDQETMLFLQLLAKFQSYQRFIAQAETRIFELKVKFLATGPYADSVPLHVVQGTLEGFRNDIKAHREEGKRLLVSIELFGPEQRVYADLQFTVKNLDDLTFFWNEKRDWVLLCEQWKTGKFRDQNVMMFEDKSKQDTNDLLRMKTECENIEVWKALKANVKNFRQSLPLITNLRNEAIRERHWDKLKGEEVSLSRQLNASVAVEIYI
;
A
#
# COMPACT_ATOMS: atom_id res chain seq x y z
N MET A 1 16.41 -8.21 24.01
CA MET A 1 16.36 -8.84 25.35
C MET A 1 17.25 -8.24 26.47
N PRO A 2 18.20 -7.29 26.26
CA PRO A 2 18.92 -6.66 27.40
C PRO A 2 18.05 -5.74 28.28
N GLY A 3 16.97 -5.17 27.72
CA GLY A 3 16.18 -4.13 28.40
C GLY A 3 15.28 -4.60 29.54
N ALA A 4 14.76 -5.83 29.49
CA ALA A 4 13.82 -6.32 30.51
C ALA A 4 14.50 -6.65 31.85
N ALA A 5 15.69 -7.27 31.79
CA ALA A 5 16.49 -7.57 32.97
C ALA A 5 17.00 -6.29 33.65
N PHE A 6 17.42 -5.28 32.86
CA PHE A 6 17.87 -3.99 33.39
C PHE A 6 16.74 -3.20 34.08
N ARG A 7 15.50 -3.30 33.57
CA ARG A 7 14.31 -2.63 34.17
C ARG A 7 13.89 -3.23 35.51
N LEU A 8 13.92 -4.57 35.63
CA LEU A 8 13.64 -5.26 36.90
C LEU A 8 14.65 -4.87 37.99
N VAL A 9 15.92 -4.68 37.61
CA VAL A 9 16.97 -4.25 38.54
C VAL A 9 16.71 -2.85 39.07
N ILE A 10 16.32 -1.89 38.22
CA ILE A 10 16.02 -0.52 38.63
C ILE A 10 14.81 -0.46 39.58
N GLU A 11 13.75 -1.23 39.30
CA GLU A 11 12.56 -1.31 40.15
C GLU A 11 12.89 -1.91 41.54
N GLN A 12 13.70 -2.97 41.55
CA GLN A 12 14.15 -3.61 42.78
C GLN A 12 15.07 -2.70 43.59
N ASP A 13 16.00 -2.00 42.94
CA ASP A 13 16.94 -1.09 43.57
C ASP A 13 16.24 0.16 44.14
N THR A 14 15.27 0.72 43.43
CA THR A 14 14.46 1.85 43.92
C THR A 14 13.75 1.49 45.23
N ASN A 15 13.13 0.30 45.28
CA ASN A 15 12.49 -0.20 46.49
C ASN A 15 13.49 -0.50 47.62
N ASN A 16 14.66 -1.05 47.29
CA ASN A 16 15.71 -1.33 48.27
C ASN A 16 16.20 -0.05 48.97
N TRP A 17 16.44 1.03 48.22
CA TRP A 17 16.87 2.31 48.79
C TRP A 17 15.79 2.95 49.68
N LYS A 18 14.51 2.85 49.31
CA LYS A 18 13.39 3.29 50.18
C LYS A 18 13.33 2.50 51.49
N VAL A 19 13.63 1.20 51.46
CA VAL A 19 13.70 0.36 52.67
C VAL A 19 14.90 0.74 53.55
N ILE A 20 16.06 1.00 52.95
CA ILE A 20 17.28 1.43 53.65
C ILE A 20 17.05 2.79 54.33
N GLU A 21 16.45 3.75 53.64
CA GLU A 21 16.09 5.05 54.18
C GLU A 21 15.19 4.92 55.43
N ARG A 22 14.12 4.13 55.35
CA ARG A 22 13.23 3.88 56.50
C ARG A 22 13.98 3.26 57.67
N LYS A 23 14.90 2.32 57.43
CA LYS A 23 15.74 1.71 58.47
C LYS A 23 16.65 2.74 59.13
N ILE A 24 17.23 3.68 58.37
CA ILE A 24 18.07 4.75 58.91
C ILE A 24 17.22 5.69 59.76
N ILE A 25 16.06 6.12 59.25
CA ILE A 25 15.13 7.01 59.98
C ILE A 25 14.72 6.41 61.33
N ALA A 26 14.40 5.10 61.36
CA ALA A 26 13.95 4.40 62.55
C ALA A 26 15.01 4.23 63.66
N LYS A 27 16.31 4.41 63.38
CA LYS A 27 17.37 4.30 64.41
C LYS A 27 17.35 5.48 65.37
N GLU A 28 17.72 5.28 66.63
CA GLU A 28 17.82 6.38 67.59
C GLU A 28 18.88 7.42 67.17
N PRO A 29 18.58 8.73 67.30
CA PRO A 29 19.46 9.81 66.86
C PRO A 29 20.66 10.05 67.78
N SER A 30 20.62 9.59 69.02
CA SER A 30 21.73 9.77 69.97
C SER A 30 21.88 8.55 70.86
N VAL A 31 23.12 8.15 71.13
CA VAL A 31 23.43 7.01 72.00
C VAL A 31 24.29 7.48 73.17
N ASN A 32 23.96 7.04 74.37
CA ASN A 32 24.78 7.27 75.56
C ASN A 32 25.73 6.08 75.76
N ILE A 33 27.04 6.35 75.78
CA ILE A 33 28.09 5.36 76.04
C ILE A 33 28.81 5.80 77.32
N GLY A 34 28.45 5.17 78.44
CA GLY A 34 28.92 5.60 79.76
C GLY A 34 28.47 7.02 80.08
N PHE A 35 29.42 7.94 80.21
CA PHE A 35 29.18 9.37 80.47
C PHE A 35 29.22 10.25 79.20
N ILE A 36 29.44 9.66 78.01
CA ILE A 36 29.52 10.38 76.74
C ILE A 36 28.21 10.21 75.98
N ARG A 37 27.61 11.32 75.52
CA ARG A 37 26.48 11.32 74.58
C ARG A 37 27.01 11.54 73.18
N VAL A 38 26.82 10.56 72.31
CA VAL A 38 27.14 10.66 70.89
C VAL A 38 25.89 11.07 70.13
N ASP A 39 25.95 12.22 69.46
CA ASP A 39 24.89 12.69 68.57
C ASP A 39 25.16 12.19 67.14
N ALA A 40 24.27 11.35 66.64
CA ALA A 40 24.33 10.78 65.29
C ALA A 40 23.35 11.48 64.33
N VAL A 41 22.66 12.55 64.74
CA VAL A 41 21.75 13.31 63.86
C VAL A 41 22.42 13.75 62.56
N PRO A 42 23.63 14.37 62.56
CA PRO A 42 24.27 14.81 61.31
C PRO A 42 24.59 13.64 60.36
N LEU A 43 25.01 12.50 60.92
CA LEU A 43 25.28 11.29 60.14
C LEU A 43 23.99 10.70 59.56
N LYS A 44 22.91 10.67 60.35
CA LYS A 44 21.59 10.21 59.87
C LYS A 44 21.08 11.09 58.74
N THR A 45 21.19 12.41 58.86
CA THR A 45 20.75 13.33 57.81
C THR A 45 21.53 13.12 56.51
N GLU A 46 22.85 12.94 56.58
CA GLU A 46 23.66 12.71 55.39
C GLU A 46 23.33 11.36 54.72
N LEU A 47 23.17 10.30 55.51
CA LEU A 47 22.79 8.99 54.98
C LEU A 47 21.38 8.99 54.35
N VAL A 48 20.44 9.77 54.90
CA VAL A 48 19.11 9.96 54.29
C VAL A 48 19.21 10.76 53.00
N ASN A 49 20.02 11.82 52.96
CA ASN A 49 20.26 12.60 51.74
C ASN A 49 20.90 11.73 50.63
N ASP A 50 21.87 10.90 50.97
CA ASP A 50 22.47 9.92 50.05
C ASP A 50 21.43 8.93 49.51
N CYS A 51 20.52 8.45 50.36
CA CYS A 51 19.42 7.58 49.93
C CYS A 51 18.50 8.30 48.96
N LYS A 52 18.13 9.56 49.23
CA LYS A 52 17.27 10.37 48.36
C LYS A 52 17.92 10.67 47.03
N SER A 53 19.19 11.07 47.00
CA SER A 53 19.92 11.35 45.76
C SER A 53 20.02 10.10 44.86
N ARG A 54 20.21 8.91 45.46
CA ARG A 54 20.16 7.65 44.71
C ARG A 54 18.77 7.35 44.17
N GLN A 55 17.72 7.57 44.96
CA GLN A 55 16.33 7.42 44.52
C GLN A 55 16.01 8.37 43.35
N GLU A 56 16.36 9.65 43.44
CA GLU A 56 16.22 10.65 42.38
C GLU A 56 16.92 10.21 41.09
N MET A 57 18.14 9.66 41.19
CA MET A 57 18.88 9.16 40.04
C MET A 57 18.16 7.98 39.37
N PHE A 58 17.63 7.02 40.13
CA PHE A 58 16.88 5.89 39.57
C PHE A 58 15.55 6.32 38.95
N GLU A 59 14.83 7.25 39.60
CA GLU A 59 13.60 7.84 39.06
C GLU A 59 13.86 8.61 37.77
N ALA A 60 14.92 9.41 37.70
CA ALA A 60 15.31 10.14 36.50
C ALA A 60 15.64 9.20 35.33
N ILE A 61 16.36 8.11 35.59
CA ILE A 61 16.66 7.08 34.57
C ILE A 61 15.37 6.41 34.09
N LEU A 62 14.48 6.04 35.03
CA LEU A 62 13.21 5.39 34.71
C LEU A 62 12.30 6.31 33.89
N ASN A 63 12.22 7.59 34.26
CA ASN A 63 11.43 8.59 33.56
C ASN A 63 11.97 8.84 32.15
N ASN A 64 13.29 9.02 32.00
CA ASN A 64 13.93 9.18 30.69
C ASN A 64 13.69 7.95 29.79
N GLN A 65 13.80 6.74 30.35
CA GLN A 65 13.53 5.51 29.59
C GLN A 65 12.06 5.41 29.15
N ALA A 66 11.11 5.74 30.02
CA ALA A 66 9.69 5.76 29.71
C ALA A 66 9.39 6.81 28.62
N ALA A 67 9.88 8.04 28.78
CA ALA A 67 9.73 9.12 27.82
C ALA A 67 10.33 8.79 26.44
N THR A 68 11.54 8.22 26.42
CA THR A 68 12.20 7.80 25.17
C THR A 68 11.43 6.71 24.46
N THR A 69 10.93 5.72 25.21
CA THR A 69 10.11 4.63 24.64
C THR A 69 8.79 5.17 24.10
N LEU A 70 8.12 6.03 24.87
CA LEU A 70 6.85 6.66 24.49
C LEU A 70 7.01 7.48 23.20
N ARG A 71 7.97 8.39 23.15
CA ARG A 71 8.25 9.21 21.96
C ARG A 71 8.65 8.34 20.77
N GLY A 72 9.47 7.30 20.98
CA GLY A 72 9.82 6.36 19.92
C GLY A 72 8.61 5.67 19.29
N ILE A 73 7.62 5.24 20.08
CA ILE A 73 6.38 4.65 19.55
C ILE A 73 5.58 5.69 18.75
N TYR A 74 5.45 6.93 19.27
CA TYR A 74 4.78 8.01 18.56
C TYR A 74 5.47 8.35 17.24
N ASP A 75 6.79 8.49 17.24
CA ASP A 75 7.59 8.80 16.05
C ASP A 75 7.51 7.69 15.01
N GLU A 76 7.58 6.42 15.42
CA GLU A 76 7.44 5.29 14.50
C GLU A 76 6.04 5.27 13.86
N ILE A 77 4.97 5.52 14.63
CA ILE A 77 3.60 5.63 14.11
C ILE A 77 3.52 6.79 13.11
N ASP A 78 3.99 7.99 13.49
CA ASP A 78 3.87 9.19 12.68
C ASP A 78 4.72 9.11 11.40
N GLN A 79 5.94 8.58 11.49
CA GLN A 79 6.81 8.35 10.33
C GLN A 79 6.21 7.31 9.38
N THR A 80 5.58 6.28 9.91
CA THR A 80 4.94 5.26 9.07
C THR A 80 3.72 5.85 8.37
N ILE A 81 2.92 6.66 9.06
CA ILE A 81 1.82 7.42 8.47
C ILE A 81 2.35 8.36 7.36
N ILE A 82 3.43 9.11 7.60
CA ILE A 82 4.03 10.01 6.60
C ILE A 82 4.55 9.24 5.37
N ARG A 83 5.21 8.09 5.57
CA ARG A 83 5.68 7.25 4.47
C ARG A 83 4.51 6.65 3.69
N MET A 84 3.42 6.30 4.38
CA MET A 84 2.18 5.85 3.77
C MET A 84 1.43 6.97 3.01
N ASP A 85 1.66 8.25 3.38
CA ASP A 85 1.11 9.43 2.70
C ASP A 85 1.85 9.79 1.40
N LYS A 86 3.12 9.37 1.24
CA LYS A 86 3.90 9.66 0.02
C LYS A 86 3.31 8.93 -1.18
N PHE A 87 2.83 9.70 -2.15
CA PHE A 87 2.12 9.23 -3.34
C PHE A 87 3.04 8.46 -4.31
N PRO A 88 2.81 7.16 -4.56
CA PRO A 88 3.51 6.43 -5.60
C PRO A 88 2.84 6.70 -6.96
N LYS A 89 3.58 7.35 -7.86
CA LYS A 89 3.23 7.59 -9.26
C LYS A 89 3.70 6.47 -10.18
N THR A 90 4.66 5.67 -9.72
CA THR A 90 5.33 4.65 -10.53
C THR A 90 5.22 3.26 -9.92
N SER A 91 5.36 2.23 -10.74
CA SER A 91 5.36 0.83 -10.28
C SER A 91 6.41 0.55 -9.20
N ASP A 92 7.55 1.24 -9.20
CA ASP A 92 8.61 1.03 -8.19
C ASP A 92 8.33 1.81 -6.91
N GLU A 93 7.77 3.01 -7.00
CA GLU A 93 7.28 3.74 -5.81
C GLU A 93 6.16 2.95 -5.12
N LEU A 94 5.34 2.22 -5.88
CA LEU A 94 4.28 1.36 -5.36
C LEU A 94 4.84 0.15 -4.59
N LYS A 95 5.97 -0.43 -5.05
CA LYS A 95 6.70 -1.47 -4.30
C LYS A 95 7.31 -0.92 -3.01
N THR A 96 7.79 0.33 -3.01
CA THR A 96 8.34 0.94 -1.79
C THR A 96 7.26 1.25 -0.75
N LEU A 97 6.07 1.68 -1.19
CA LEU A 97 4.91 1.83 -0.31
C LEU A 97 4.46 0.47 0.23
N ASP A 98 4.46 -0.57 -0.61
CA ASP A 98 4.15 -1.95 -0.20
C ASP A 98 5.09 -2.48 0.90
N GLN A 99 6.39 -2.28 0.73
CA GLN A 99 7.38 -2.66 1.74
C GLN A 99 7.16 -1.88 3.04
N THR A 100 6.87 -0.58 2.96
CA THR A 100 6.62 0.26 4.13
C THR A 100 5.42 -0.24 4.96
N ILE A 101 4.33 -0.64 4.32
CA ILE A 101 3.11 -1.11 5.00
C ILE A 101 3.31 -2.54 5.56
N LYS A 102 4.10 -3.39 4.88
CA LYS A 102 4.51 -4.69 5.43
C LYS A 102 5.36 -4.52 6.68
N ASP A 103 6.38 -3.68 6.60
CA ASP A 103 7.25 -3.37 7.73
C ASP A 103 6.43 -2.81 8.91
N ALA A 104 5.48 -1.91 8.63
CA ALA A 104 4.55 -1.35 9.61
C ALA A 104 3.74 -2.43 10.35
N ARG A 105 3.18 -3.39 9.61
CA ARG A 105 2.40 -4.50 10.14
C ARG A 105 3.25 -5.45 10.96
N ASP A 106 4.42 -5.83 10.45
CA ASP A 106 5.32 -6.75 11.16
C ASP A 106 5.90 -6.12 12.44
N GLN A 107 5.93 -4.79 12.49
CA GLN A 107 6.29 -4.02 13.68
C GLN A 107 5.14 -3.86 14.68
N LEU A 108 3.87 -4.03 14.29
CA LEU A 108 2.72 -3.87 15.21
C LEU A 108 2.81 -4.78 16.46
N PRO A 109 3.08 -6.10 16.35
CA PRO A 109 3.21 -6.94 17.53
C PRO A 109 4.39 -6.52 18.41
N GLN A 110 5.50 -6.09 17.79
CA GLN A 110 6.69 -5.63 18.51
C GLN A 110 6.44 -4.30 19.23
N MET A 111 5.62 -3.41 18.67
CA MET A 111 5.17 -2.19 19.34
C MET A 111 4.21 -2.50 20.48
N GLU A 112 3.25 -3.41 20.26
CA GLU A 112 2.26 -3.81 21.26
C GLU A 112 2.95 -4.43 22.49
N GLU A 113 3.96 -5.26 22.27
CA GLU A 113 4.79 -5.85 23.34
C GLU A 113 5.51 -4.78 24.18
N LYS A 114 5.81 -3.59 23.62
CA LYS A 114 6.43 -2.48 24.35
C LYS A 114 5.44 -1.72 25.26
N LEU A 115 4.13 -1.84 25.03
CA LEU A 115 3.10 -1.09 25.78
C LEU A 115 2.99 -1.54 27.23
N ASP A 116 2.96 -2.85 27.48
CA ASP A 116 2.85 -3.42 28.83
C ASP A 116 4.04 -3.05 29.74
N PRO A 117 5.30 -3.19 29.28
CA PRO A 117 6.45 -2.70 30.01
C PRO A 117 6.38 -1.19 30.27
N LEU A 118 5.96 -0.39 29.29
CA LEU A 118 5.84 1.06 29.46
C LEU A 118 4.78 1.42 30.50
N ARG A 119 3.65 0.70 30.52
CA ARG A 119 2.61 0.86 31.55
C ARG A 119 3.11 0.55 32.94
N LYS A 120 3.83 -0.56 33.11
CA LYS A 120 4.46 -0.90 34.40
C LYS A 120 5.45 0.15 34.87
N GLN A 121 6.23 0.74 33.95
CA GLN A 121 7.17 1.83 34.26
C GLN A 121 6.44 3.11 34.70
N GLN A 122 5.34 3.48 34.04
CA GLN A 122 4.49 4.59 34.45
C GLN A 122 3.83 4.35 35.81
N ASP A 123 3.24 3.16 36.03
CA ASP A 123 2.64 2.78 37.33
C ASP A 123 3.68 2.84 38.47
N LEU A 124 4.95 2.54 38.18
CA LEU A 124 6.06 2.67 39.13
C LEU A 124 6.46 4.11 39.39
N LEU A 125 6.53 4.94 38.35
CA LEU A 125 6.82 6.37 38.48
C LEU A 125 5.72 7.04 39.31
N GLU A 126 4.44 6.77 39.06
CA GLU A 126 3.35 7.31 39.88
C GLU A 126 3.50 6.93 41.36
N ARG A 127 3.85 5.67 41.66
CA ARG A 127 4.08 5.19 43.03
C ARG A 127 5.36 5.74 43.67
N CYS A 128 6.35 6.15 42.86
CA CYS A 128 7.65 6.59 43.35
C CYS A 128 7.86 8.10 43.34
N SER A 129 7.09 8.86 42.57
CA SER A 129 7.25 10.29 42.22
C SER A 129 7.17 11.30 43.37
N ASP A 130 7.45 10.89 44.61
CA ASP A 130 7.50 11.76 45.78
C ASP A 130 8.54 12.89 45.63
N ILE A 131 9.51 12.75 44.72
CA ILE A 131 10.67 13.64 44.57
C ILE A 131 10.78 14.23 43.15
N THR A 132 10.58 13.41 42.11
CA THR A 132 10.74 13.85 40.70
C THR A 132 9.40 13.88 39.96
N PRO A 133 8.82 15.06 39.68
CA PRO A 133 7.55 15.13 38.95
C PRO A 133 7.73 14.69 37.49
N VAL A 134 6.84 13.82 37.03
CA VAL A 134 6.73 13.47 35.60
C VAL A 134 6.19 14.68 34.84
N SER A 135 6.66 14.91 33.61
CA SER A 135 6.17 16.02 32.79
C SER A 135 4.69 15.84 32.43
N ASP A 136 3.88 16.88 32.63
CA ASP A 136 2.45 16.89 32.25
C ASP A 136 2.22 16.47 30.80
N GLN A 137 3.16 16.85 29.91
CA GLN A 137 3.12 16.48 28.50
C GLN A 137 3.27 14.97 28.27
N GLU A 138 4.16 14.31 29.02
CA GLU A 138 4.43 12.88 28.90
C GLU A 138 3.29 12.04 29.49
N THR A 139 2.71 12.51 30.58
CA THR A 139 1.49 11.93 31.17
C THR A 139 0.33 11.97 30.17
N MET A 140 0.11 13.12 29.51
CA MET A 140 -0.93 13.23 28.48
C MET A 140 -0.68 12.33 27.27
N LEU A 141 0.55 12.26 26.78
CA LEU A 141 0.93 11.37 25.67
C LEU A 141 0.73 9.89 26.04
N PHE A 142 1.04 9.51 27.27
CA PHE A 142 0.84 8.14 27.74
C PHE A 142 -0.64 7.77 27.83
N LEU A 143 -1.48 8.66 28.38
CA LEU A 143 -2.94 8.45 28.45
C LEU A 143 -3.57 8.29 27.05
N GLN A 144 -3.06 9.02 26.06
CA GLN A 144 -3.53 8.96 24.67
C GLN A 144 -2.93 7.79 23.86
N LEU A 145 -1.86 7.16 24.34
CA LEU A 145 -1.10 6.17 23.58
C LEU A 145 -1.94 4.97 23.15
N LEU A 146 -2.75 4.41 24.06
CA LEU A 146 -3.61 3.27 23.72
C LEU A 146 -4.63 3.64 22.65
N ALA A 147 -5.24 4.82 22.75
CA ALA A 147 -6.18 5.31 21.75
C ALA A 147 -5.48 5.52 20.40
N LYS A 148 -4.27 6.12 20.38
CA LYS A 148 -3.48 6.32 19.16
C LYS A 148 -3.06 4.99 18.52
N PHE A 149 -2.60 4.03 19.33
CA PHE A 149 -2.16 2.72 18.87
C PHE A 149 -3.32 1.91 18.28
N GLN A 150 -4.46 1.85 18.96
CA GLN A 150 -5.66 1.20 18.44
C GLN A 150 -6.18 1.87 17.16
N SER A 151 -6.07 3.20 17.09
CA SER A 151 -6.43 3.98 15.91
C SER A 151 -5.54 3.65 14.72
N TYR A 152 -4.23 3.48 14.96
CA TYR A 152 -3.25 3.07 13.97
C TYR A 152 -3.47 1.63 13.48
N GLN A 153 -3.72 0.68 14.38
CA GLN A 153 -4.11 -0.70 14.03
C GLN A 153 -5.37 -0.73 13.14
N ARG A 154 -6.39 0.07 13.49
CA ARG A 154 -7.64 0.19 12.72
C ARG A 154 -7.44 0.83 11.35
N PHE A 155 -6.60 1.86 11.25
CA PHE A 155 -6.29 2.52 9.98
C PHE A 155 -5.70 1.53 8.97
N ILE A 156 -4.73 0.72 9.42
CA ILE A 156 -4.13 -0.33 8.60
C ILE A 156 -5.23 -1.30 8.12
N ALA A 157 -6.11 -1.76 9.01
CA ALA A 157 -7.21 -2.68 8.67
C ALA A 157 -8.32 -2.09 7.76
N GLN A 158 -8.60 -0.79 7.80
CA GLN A 158 -9.61 -0.17 6.90
C GLN A 158 -9.05 0.08 5.50
N ALA A 159 -7.79 0.52 5.43
CA ALA A 159 -7.06 0.54 4.18
C ALA A 159 -7.01 -0.88 3.58
N GLU A 160 -6.97 -1.90 4.44
CA GLU A 160 -7.23 -3.28 4.04
C GLU A 160 -8.62 -3.40 3.35
N THR A 161 -9.74 -3.56 4.08
CA THR A 161 -11.03 -4.01 3.50
C THR A 161 -11.46 -3.37 2.17
N ARG A 162 -11.27 -2.07 2.00
CA ARG A 162 -11.71 -1.32 0.82
C ARG A 162 -10.95 -1.66 -0.45
N ILE A 163 -9.67 -1.94 -0.34
CA ILE A 163 -8.87 -2.39 -1.48
C ILE A 163 -9.37 -3.76 -1.97
N PHE A 164 -9.81 -4.63 -1.06
CA PHE A 164 -10.37 -5.93 -1.40
C PHE A 164 -11.71 -5.76 -2.14
N GLU A 165 -12.61 -4.92 -1.62
CA GLU A 165 -13.89 -4.62 -2.27
C GLU A 165 -13.70 -4.02 -3.67
N LEU A 166 -12.72 -3.11 -3.81
CA LEU A 166 -12.35 -2.54 -5.10
C LEU A 166 -11.91 -3.62 -6.09
N LYS A 167 -11.09 -4.60 -5.66
CA LYS A 167 -10.71 -5.74 -6.50
C LYS A 167 -11.93 -6.55 -6.93
N VAL A 168 -12.82 -6.88 -6.00
CA VAL A 168 -14.02 -7.66 -6.30
C VAL A 168 -14.91 -6.93 -7.31
N LYS A 169 -15.12 -5.62 -7.10
CA LYS A 169 -15.87 -4.76 -8.03
C LYS A 169 -15.21 -4.73 -9.41
N PHE A 170 -13.88 -4.58 -9.46
CA PHE A 170 -13.11 -4.55 -10.70
C PHE A 170 -13.23 -5.88 -11.46
N LEU A 171 -13.05 -7.02 -10.78
CA LEU A 171 -13.22 -8.35 -11.38
C LEU A 171 -14.65 -8.61 -11.90
N ALA A 172 -15.67 -8.05 -11.26
CA ALA A 172 -17.06 -8.28 -11.64
C ALA A 172 -17.55 -7.34 -12.77
N THR A 173 -17.06 -6.10 -12.81
CA THR A 173 -17.62 -5.05 -13.69
C THR A 173 -16.61 -4.43 -14.65
N GLY A 174 -15.36 -4.90 -14.63
CA GLY A 174 -14.35 -4.52 -15.59
C GLY A 174 -14.74 -4.88 -17.03
N PRO A 175 -14.36 -4.07 -18.03
CA PRO A 175 -14.68 -4.32 -19.44
C PRO A 175 -13.81 -5.44 -20.04
N TYR A 176 -14.04 -6.69 -19.61
CA TYR A 176 -13.30 -7.87 -20.07
C TYR A 176 -13.83 -8.42 -21.40
N ALA A 177 -15.12 -8.22 -21.67
CA ALA A 177 -15.81 -8.72 -22.86
C ALA A 177 -15.54 -7.84 -24.10
N ASP A 178 -15.42 -8.47 -25.27
CA ASP A 178 -15.12 -7.76 -26.52
C ASP A 178 -16.29 -6.88 -27.01
N SER A 179 -17.52 -7.23 -26.61
CA SER A 179 -18.77 -6.59 -27.02
C SER A 179 -19.04 -5.22 -26.40
N VAL A 180 -18.22 -4.79 -25.42
CA VAL A 180 -18.42 -3.51 -24.74
C VAL A 180 -18.07 -2.34 -25.67
N PRO A 181 -18.94 -1.32 -25.83
CA PRO A 181 -18.65 -0.16 -26.67
C PRO A 181 -17.47 0.68 -26.14
N LEU A 182 -16.60 1.16 -27.04
CA LEU A 182 -15.35 1.84 -26.69
C LEU A 182 -15.52 3.05 -25.75
N HIS A 183 -16.60 3.82 -25.92
CA HIS A 183 -16.90 4.97 -25.05
C HIS A 183 -17.29 4.56 -23.62
N VAL A 184 -17.99 3.44 -23.47
CA VAL A 184 -18.35 2.86 -22.17
C VAL A 184 -17.10 2.36 -21.46
N VAL A 185 -16.22 1.68 -22.20
CA VAL A 185 -14.93 1.20 -21.68
C VAL A 185 -14.11 2.34 -21.08
N GLN A 186 -13.92 3.42 -21.82
CA GLN A 186 -13.14 4.58 -21.36
C GLN A 186 -13.75 5.18 -20.09
N GLY A 187 -15.07 5.35 -20.05
CA GLY A 187 -15.77 5.83 -18.85
C GLY A 187 -15.61 4.89 -17.64
N THR A 188 -15.71 3.58 -17.84
CA THR A 188 -15.54 2.57 -16.77
C THR A 188 -14.10 2.53 -16.24
N LEU A 189 -13.10 2.53 -17.11
CA LEU A 189 -11.68 2.55 -16.72
C LEU A 189 -11.33 3.82 -15.95
N GLU A 190 -11.82 4.98 -16.42
CA GLU A 190 -11.62 6.26 -15.75
C GLU A 190 -12.36 6.32 -14.41
N GLY A 191 -13.55 5.72 -14.33
CA GLY A 191 -14.29 5.51 -13.08
C GLY A 191 -13.48 4.71 -12.06
N PHE A 192 -12.86 3.60 -12.45
CA PHE A 192 -11.98 2.83 -11.56
C PHE A 192 -10.73 3.59 -11.15
N ARG A 193 -10.13 4.40 -12.04
CA ARG A 193 -9.02 5.30 -11.67
C ARG A 193 -9.45 6.32 -10.64
N ASN A 194 -10.64 6.89 -10.81
CA ASN A 194 -11.22 7.84 -9.87
C ASN A 194 -11.58 7.17 -8.53
N ASP A 195 -12.10 5.95 -8.53
CA ASP A 195 -12.37 5.17 -7.31
C ASP A 195 -11.06 4.84 -6.57
N ILE A 196 -10.01 4.41 -7.30
CA ILE A 196 -8.66 4.21 -6.75
C ILE A 196 -8.14 5.51 -6.14
N LYS A 197 -8.38 6.66 -6.79
CA LYS A 197 -7.96 7.97 -6.30
C LYS A 197 -8.78 8.44 -5.09
N ALA A 198 -10.10 8.24 -5.09
CA ALA A 198 -11.01 8.62 -4.02
C ALA A 198 -10.80 7.77 -2.76
N HIS A 199 -10.60 6.45 -2.89
CA HIS A 199 -10.22 5.59 -1.76
C HIS A 199 -8.89 6.02 -1.12
N ARG A 200 -7.97 6.60 -1.92
CA ARG A 200 -6.71 7.16 -1.44
C ARG A 200 -6.88 8.53 -0.77
N GLU A 201 -7.76 9.39 -1.27
CA GLU A 201 -8.06 10.71 -0.69
C GLU A 201 -8.89 10.61 0.61
N GLU A 202 -9.84 9.68 0.68
CA GLU A 202 -10.64 9.43 1.89
C GLU A 202 -9.78 8.79 3.01
N GLY A 203 -8.77 7.99 2.65
CA GLY A 203 -7.73 7.54 3.60
C GLY A 203 -7.01 8.72 4.28
N LYS A 204 -6.81 9.84 3.57
CA LYS A 204 -6.27 11.08 4.14
C LYS A 204 -7.26 11.80 5.06
N ARG A 205 -8.56 11.72 4.77
CA ARG A 205 -9.61 12.27 5.64
C ARG A 205 -9.79 11.45 6.92
N LEU A 206 -9.76 10.12 6.83
CA LEU A 206 -9.90 9.24 7.99
C LEU A 206 -8.71 9.29 8.94
N LEU A 207 -7.51 9.68 8.46
CA LEU A 207 -6.37 10.04 9.32
C LEU A 207 -6.65 11.26 10.23
N VAL A 208 -7.57 12.14 9.84
CA VAL A 208 -8.00 13.30 10.63
C VAL A 208 -9.14 12.93 11.60
N SER A 209 -9.89 11.87 11.32
CA SER A 209 -11.09 11.48 12.05
C SER A 209 -11.05 10.01 12.47
N ILE A 210 -10.15 9.65 13.38
CA ILE A 210 -10.17 8.28 13.93
C ILE A 210 -11.13 8.21 15.12
N GLU A 211 -12.42 8.19 14.77
CA GLU A 211 -13.48 7.57 15.56
C GLU A 211 -14.06 6.40 14.73
N LEU A 212 -14.09 5.22 15.38
CA LEU A 212 -15.08 4.14 15.18
C LEU A 212 -14.86 3.01 14.12
N PHE A 213 -14.77 1.78 14.68
CA PHE A 213 -15.21 0.42 14.23
C PHE A 213 -14.51 -0.41 13.10
N GLY A 214 -14.41 -1.74 13.38
CA GLY A 214 -14.68 -2.90 12.48
C GLY A 214 -13.52 -3.60 11.70
N PRO A 215 -13.41 -4.96 11.57
CA PRO A 215 -12.13 -5.65 11.24
C PRO A 215 -12.00 -6.51 9.93
N GLU A 216 -10.72 -6.86 9.57
CA GLU A 216 -10.12 -8.10 8.90
C GLU A 216 -9.40 -8.09 7.49
N GLN A 217 -8.04 -8.04 7.46
CA GLN A 217 -6.97 -9.06 7.16
C GLN A 217 -6.52 -9.59 5.75
N ARG A 218 -7.18 -9.40 4.60
CA ARG A 218 -6.81 -10.13 3.33
C ARG A 218 -6.21 -9.37 2.13
N VAL A 219 -5.74 -8.15 2.31
CA VAL A 219 -6.05 -7.16 1.28
C VAL A 219 -4.95 -6.82 0.27
N TYR A 220 -3.67 -6.82 0.62
CA TYR A 220 -2.74 -5.99 -0.14
C TYR A 220 -2.22 -6.59 -1.46
N ALA A 221 -2.33 -7.91 -1.62
CA ALA A 221 -2.18 -8.54 -2.94
C ALA A 221 -3.26 -8.05 -3.93
N ASP A 222 -4.39 -7.57 -3.41
CA ASP A 222 -5.58 -7.28 -4.19
C ASP A 222 -5.53 -5.90 -4.83
N LEU A 223 -4.87 -4.91 -4.21
CA LEU A 223 -4.65 -3.62 -4.86
C LEU A 223 -3.65 -3.76 -6.01
N GLN A 224 -2.54 -4.44 -5.78
CA GLN A 224 -1.51 -4.65 -6.81
C GLN A 224 -2.10 -5.40 -8.00
N PHE A 225 -2.89 -6.45 -7.70
CA PHE A 225 -3.66 -7.14 -8.70
C PHE A 225 -4.58 -6.18 -9.47
N THR A 226 -5.36 -5.35 -8.78
CA THR A 226 -6.35 -4.47 -9.41
C THR A 226 -5.70 -3.39 -10.27
N VAL A 227 -4.66 -2.73 -9.78
CA VAL A 227 -3.92 -1.70 -10.53
C VAL A 227 -3.25 -2.30 -11.76
N LYS A 228 -2.54 -3.43 -11.59
CA LYS A 228 -1.90 -4.11 -12.72
C LYS A 228 -2.92 -4.51 -13.78
N ASN A 229 -3.99 -5.19 -13.38
CA ASN A 229 -5.02 -5.62 -14.32
C ASN A 229 -5.74 -4.42 -14.95
N LEU A 230 -5.89 -3.30 -14.26
CA LEU A 230 -6.44 -2.05 -14.82
C LEU A 230 -5.53 -1.47 -15.90
N ASP A 231 -4.22 -1.44 -15.67
CA ASP A 231 -3.24 -0.98 -16.66
C ASP A 231 -3.20 -1.90 -17.88
N ASP A 232 -3.20 -3.22 -17.67
CA ASP A 232 -3.27 -4.22 -18.75
C ASP A 232 -4.55 -4.05 -19.58
N LEU A 233 -5.71 -3.90 -18.92
CA LEU A 233 -6.99 -3.69 -19.60
C LEU A 233 -7.01 -2.36 -20.37
N THR A 234 -6.45 -1.30 -19.80
CA THR A 234 -6.31 0.01 -20.48
C THR A 234 -5.45 -0.14 -21.73
N PHE A 235 -4.33 -0.84 -21.63
CA PHE A 235 -3.45 -1.10 -22.77
C PHE A 235 -4.19 -1.83 -23.89
N PHE A 236 -4.92 -2.91 -23.58
CA PHE A 236 -5.66 -3.66 -24.62
C PHE A 236 -6.73 -2.84 -25.30
N TRP A 237 -7.45 -2.01 -24.55
CA TRP A 237 -8.48 -1.17 -25.14
C TRP A 237 -7.92 -0.02 -25.97
N ASN A 238 -6.73 0.48 -25.64
CA ASN A 238 -6.00 1.43 -26.48
C ASN A 238 -5.50 0.76 -27.77
N GLU A 239 -4.87 -0.41 -27.68
CA GLU A 239 -4.44 -1.17 -28.87
C GLU A 239 -5.64 -1.55 -29.74
N LYS A 240 -6.76 -1.98 -29.15
CA LYS A 240 -7.99 -2.26 -29.89
C LYS A 240 -8.55 -1.01 -30.57
N ARG A 241 -8.58 0.13 -29.89
CA ARG A 241 -8.99 1.41 -30.50
C ARG A 241 -8.10 1.74 -31.69
N ASP A 242 -6.78 1.70 -31.50
CA ASP A 242 -5.82 2.09 -32.52
C ASP A 242 -5.90 1.15 -33.72
N TRP A 243 -6.10 -0.14 -33.48
CA TRP A 243 -6.38 -1.15 -34.50
C TRP A 243 -7.68 -0.88 -35.27
N VAL A 244 -8.78 -0.58 -34.57
CA VAL A 244 -10.07 -0.25 -35.21
C VAL A 244 -9.94 1.00 -36.08
N LEU A 245 -9.32 2.05 -35.57
CA LEU A 245 -9.06 3.28 -36.32
C LEU A 245 -8.20 3.01 -37.56
N LEU A 246 -7.17 2.17 -37.43
CA LEU A 246 -6.32 1.76 -38.55
C LEU A 246 -7.11 0.98 -39.62
N CYS A 247 -7.98 0.06 -39.21
CA CYS A 247 -8.89 -0.65 -40.11
C CYS A 247 -9.88 0.29 -40.80
N GLU A 248 -10.44 1.28 -40.10
CA GLU A 248 -11.36 2.27 -40.68
C GLU A 248 -10.67 3.18 -41.69
N GLN A 249 -9.46 3.67 -41.38
CA GLN A 249 -8.63 4.43 -42.32
C GLN A 249 -8.34 3.61 -43.59
N TRP A 250 -8.12 2.32 -43.44
CA TRP A 250 -7.86 1.43 -44.57
C TRP A 250 -9.11 1.19 -45.43
N LYS A 251 -10.27 0.98 -44.80
CA LYS A 251 -11.56 0.82 -45.49
C LYS A 251 -11.96 2.06 -46.29
N THR A 252 -11.62 3.25 -45.80
CA THR A 252 -12.04 4.53 -46.39
C THR A 252 -11.06 5.09 -47.41
N GLY A 253 -9.79 4.65 -47.41
CA GLY A 253 -8.80 5.10 -48.38
C GLY A 253 -8.83 4.30 -49.70
N LYS A 254 -8.33 4.92 -50.77
CA LYS A 254 -8.29 4.31 -52.12
C LYS A 254 -7.41 3.07 -52.12
N PHE A 255 -7.97 1.94 -52.55
CA PHE A 255 -7.30 0.63 -52.56
C PHE A 255 -5.88 0.63 -53.20
N ARG A 256 -5.66 1.45 -54.24
CA ARG A 256 -4.35 1.57 -54.92
C ARG A 256 -3.31 2.39 -54.16
N ASP A 257 -3.75 3.34 -53.35
CA ASP A 257 -2.89 4.27 -52.62
C ASP A 257 -2.56 3.74 -51.20
N GLN A 258 -3.12 2.59 -50.82
CA GLN A 258 -2.91 1.98 -49.51
C GLN A 258 -1.49 1.42 -49.35
N ASN A 259 -0.84 1.81 -48.25
CA ASN A 259 0.51 1.36 -47.91
C ASN A 259 0.50 0.01 -47.17
N VAL A 260 0.43 -1.09 -47.92
CA VAL A 260 0.43 -2.46 -47.36
C VAL A 260 1.66 -2.76 -46.47
N MET A 261 2.83 -2.19 -46.73
CA MET A 261 4.02 -2.41 -45.88
C MET A 261 3.83 -1.84 -44.47
N MET A 262 3.24 -0.63 -44.35
CA MET A 262 2.92 -0.03 -43.05
C MET A 262 1.98 -0.92 -42.23
N PHE A 263 0.97 -1.52 -42.87
CA PHE A 263 0.04 -2.44 -42.20
C PHE A 263 0.70 -3.77 -41.82
N GLU A 264 1.59 -4.31 -42.65
CA GLU A 264 2.38 -5.49 -42.30
C GLU A 264 3.23 -5.24 -41.06
N ASP A 265 3.87 -4.07 -40.98
CA ASP A 265 4.74 -3.72 -39.87
C ASP A 265 3.96 -3.45 -38.58
N LYS A 266 2.85 -2.70 -38.64
CA LYS A 266 1.97 -2.51 -37.47
C LYS A 266 1.33 -3.82 -37.01
N SER A 267 0.86 -4.67 -37.93
CA SER A 267 0.35 -6.01 -37.59
C SER A 267 1.41 -6.90 -36.93
N LYS A 268 2.67 -6.84 -37.37
CA LYS A 268 3.79 -7.54 -36.71
C LYS A 268 4.05 -6.99 -35.32
N GLN A 269 4.06 -5.66 -35.16
CA GLN A 269 4.24 -4.99 -33.87
C GLN A 269 3.17 -5.43 -32.88
N ASP A 270 1.89 -5.31 -33.25
CA ASP A 270 0.76 -5.63 -32.37
C ASP A 270 0.74 -7.12 -32.02
N THR A 271 1.13 -7.99 -32.97
CA THR A 271 1.29 -9.42 -32.70
C THR A 271 2.37 -9.67 -31.64
N ASN A 272 3.51 -8.97 -31.72
CA ASN A 272 4.61 -9.14 -30.78
C ASN A 272 4.24 -8.61 -29.38
N ASP A 273 3.59 -7.45 -29.31
CA ASP A 273 3.16 -6.85 -28.05
C ASP A 273 2.09 -7.71 -27.36
N LEU A 274 1.12 -8.24 -28.10
CA LEU A 274 0.13 -9.19 -27.58
C LEU A 274 0.74 -10.52 -27.12
N LEU A 275 1.83 -10.98 -27.75
CA LEU A 275 2.53 -12.21 -27.36
C LEU A 275 3.35 -12.05 -26.08
N ARG A 276 3.98 -10.90 -25.87
CA ARG A 276 4.76 -10.61 -24.65
C ARG A 276 3.92 -10.70 -23.38
N MET A 277 2.63 -10.37 -23.47
CA MET A 277 1.70 -10.33 -22.34
C MET A 277 0.83 -11.60 -22.22
N LYS A 278 1.12 -12.65 -23.01
CA LYS A 278 0.28 -13.86 -23.12
C LYS A 278 0.01 -14.52 -21.77
N THR A 279 1.04 -14.75 -20.95
CA THR A 279 0.93 -15.50 -19.69
C THR A 279 -0.01 -14.86 -18.68
N GLU A 280 -0.21 -13.55 -18.76
CA GLU A 280 -0.97 -12.78 -17.78
C GLU A 280 -2.44 -12.60 -18.21
N CYS A 281 -2.70 -12.65 -19.52
CA CYS A 281 -3.95 -12.17 -20.11
C CYS A 281 -4.66 -13.20 -21.00
N GLU A 282 -4.16 -14.44 -21.09
CA GLU A 282 -4.72 -15.50 -21.95
C GLU A 282 -6.18 -15.85 -21.62
N ASN A 283 -6.69 -15.46 -20.46
CA ASN A 283 -8.09 -15.68 -20.08
C ASN A 283 -9.02 -14.50 -20.39
N ILE A 284 -8.49 -13.34 -20.78
CA ILE A 284 -9.26 -12.12 -21.05
C ILE A 284 -9.85 -12.19 -22.47
N GLU A 285 -11.18 -12.01 -22.58
CA GLU A 285 -11.89 -12.16 -23.86
C GLU A 285 -11.48 -11.10 -24.89
N VAL A 286 -11.39 -9.82 -24.50
CA VAL A 286 -10.96 -8.75 -25.41
C VAL A 286 -9.55 -8.98 -25.97
N TRP A 287 -8.63 -9.55 -25.18
CA TRP A 287 -7.29 -9.92 -25.67
C TRP A 287 -7.36 -11.04 -26.71
N LYS A 288 -8.17 -12.08 -26.46
CA LYS A 288 -8.39 -13.17 -27.42
C LYS A 288 -8.98 -12.65 -28.74
N ALA A 289 -9.97 -11.78 -28.65
CA ALA A 289 -10.64 -11.19 -29.80
C ALA A 289 -9.69 -10.30 -30.61
N LEU A 290 -8.95 -9.40 -29.96
CA LEU A 290 -7.95 -8.55 -30.62
C LEU A 290 -6.87 -9.39 -31.30
N LYS A 291 -6.33 -10.39 -30.61
CA LYS A 291 -5.32 -11.31 -31.17
C LYS A 291 -5.85 -12.08 -32.38
N ALA A 292 -7.08 -12.58 -32.32
CA ALA A 292 -7.71 -13.26 -33.44
C ALA A 292 -7.91 -12.31 -34.64
N ASN A 293 -8.35 -11.08 -34.37
CA ASN A 293 -8.56 -10.06 -35.40
C ASN A 293 -7.24 -9.66 -36.11
N VAL A 294 -6.18 -9.36 -35.34
CA VAL A 294 -4.85 -9.06 -35.88
C VAL A 294 -4.31 -10.23 -36.71
N LYS A 295 -4.47 -11.46 -36.22
CA LYS A 295 -4.05 -12.68 -36.94
C LYS A 295 -4.81 -12.86 -38.26
N ASN A 296 -6.14 -12.76 -38.22
CA ASN A 296 -6.98 -12.95 -39.41
C ASN A 296 -6.70 -11.87 -40.46
N PHE A 297 -6.53 -10.62 -40.03
CA PHE A 297 -6.12 -9.54 -40.93
C PHE A 297 -4.76 -9.82 -41.57
N ARG A 298 -3.76 -10.24 -40.79
CA ARG A 298 -2.44 -10.61 -41.31
C ARG A 298 -2.49 -11.73 -42.35
N GLN A 299 -3.39 -12.70 -42.18
CA GLN A 299 -3.61 -13.77 -43.16
C GLN A 299 -4.23 -13.26 -44.47
N SER A 300 -4.96 -12.14 -44.43
CA SER A 300 -5.52 -11.50 -45.62
C SER A 300 -4.53 -10.59 -46.37
N LEU A 301 -3.45 -10.14 -45.74
CA LEU A 301 -2.45 -9.24 -46.35
C LEU A 301 -1.83 -9.77 -47.66
N PRO A 302 -1.44 -11.06 -47.77
CA PRO A 302 -0.93 -11.59 -49.04
C PRO A 302 -1.96 -11.53 -50.18
N LEU A 303 -3.23 -11.77 -49.87
CA LEU A 303 -4.32 -11.67 -50.84
C LEU A 303 -4.50 -10.22 -51.31
N ILE A 304 -4.48 -9.27 -50.37
CA ILE A 304 -4.55 -7.84 -50.66
C ILE A 304 -3.37 -7.39 -51.55
N THR A 305 -2.15 -7.84 -51.22
CA THR A 305 -0.95 -7.55 -52.03
C THR A 305 -1.11 -8.07 -53.46
N ASN A 306 -1.63 -9.29 -53.62
CA ASN A 306 -1.89 -9.87 -54.93
C ASN A 306 -2.99 -9.11 -55.69
N LEU A 307 -4.06 -8.71 -54.99
CA LEU A 307 -5.16 -7.94 -55.57
C LEU A 307 -4.77 -6.51 -55.98
N ARG A 308 -3.70 -5.96 -55.42
CA ARG A 308 -3.12 -4.66 -55.79
C ARG A 308 -2.21 -4.72 -57.02
N ASN A 309 -1.92 -5.92 -57.55
CA ASN A 309 -1.07 -6.06 -58.72
C ASN A 309 -1.69 -5.35 -59.93
N GLU A 310 -0.92 -4.47 -60.59
CA GLU A 310 -1.36 -3.71 -61.78
C GLU A 310 -1.77 -4.61 -62.96
N ALA A 311 -1.36 -5.88 -62.96
CA ALA A 311 -1.78 -6.87 -63.95
C ALA A 311 -3.26 -7.29 -63.82
N ILE A 312 -3.94 -6.93 -62.72
CA ILE A 312 -5.36 -7.22 -62.54
C ILE A 312 -6.21 -6.27 -63.37
N ARG A 313 -7.01 -6.84 -64.28
CA ARG A 313 -7.91 -6.14 -65.18
C ARG A 313 -9.38 -6.36 -64.78
N GLU A 314 -10.27 -5.54 -65.30
CA GLU A 314 -11.72 -5.51 -65.01
C GLU A 314 -12.39 -6.90 -65.01
N ARG A 315 -12.12 -7.73 -66.04
CA ARG A 315 -12.59 -9.13 -66.12
C ARG A 315 -12.25 -10.03 -64.91
N HIS A 316 -11.20 -9.70 -64.17
CA HIS A 316 -10.82 -10.43 -62.96
C HIS A 316 -11.64 -9.94 -61.77
N TRP A 317 -11.95 -8.65 -61.71
CA TRP A 317 -12.88 -8.07 -60.73
C TRP A 317 -14.30 -8.58 -60.94
N ASP A 318 -14.75 -8.75 -62.18
CA ASP A 318 -16.08 -9.34 -62.49
C ASP A 318 -16.22 -10.78 -61.96
N LYS A 319 -15.14 -11.57 -62.02
CA LYS A 319 -15.09 -12.91 -61.43
C LYS A 319 -15.13 -12.87 -59.90
N LEU A 320 -14.43 -11.92 -59.28
CA LEU A 320 -14.41 -11.76 -57.82
C LEU A 320 -15.76 -11.28 -57.26
N LYS A 321 -16.47 -10.39 -57.98
CA LYS A 321 -17.85 -9.96 -57.67
C LYS A 321 -18.83 -11.13 -57.80
N GLY A 322 -18.63 -12.03 -58.76
CA GLY A 322 -19.45 -13.26 -58.89
C GLY A 322 -19.23 -14.26 -57.75
N GLU A 323 -18.05 -14.27 -57.13
CA GLU A 323 -17.66 -15.14 -56.02
C GLU A 323 -17.75 -14.45 -54.64
N GLU A 324 -18.36 -13.25 -54.57
CA GLU A 324 -18.37 -12.33 -53.41
C GLU A 324 -18.84 -13.00 -52.11
N VAL A 325 -19.74 -13.98 -52.19
CA VAL A 325 -20.25 -14.76 -51.04
C VAL A 325 -19.16 -15.62 -50.37
N SER A 326 -18.15 -16.06 -51.12
CA SER A 326 -17.05 -16.90 -50.63
C SER A 326 -15.88 -16.06 -50.08
N LEU A 327 -15.60 -14.92 -50.70
CA LEU A 327 -14.56 -13.98 -50.25
C LEU A 327 -14.98 -13.21 -48.99
N SER A 328 -16.25 -12.86 -48.85
CA SER A 328 -16.83 -12.26 -47.64
C SER A 328 -16.78 -13.19 -46.42
N ARG A 329 -16.64 -14.51 -46.64
CA ARG A 329 -16.45 -15.50 -45.58
C ARG A 329 -14.97 -15.73 -45.24
N GLN A 330 -14.06 -15.46 -46.17
CA GLN A 330 -12.60 -15.59 -45.97
C GLN A 330 -11.98 -14.31 -45.41
N LEU A 331 -12.47 -13.14 -45.85
CA LEU A 331 -12.23 -11.85 -45.23
C LEU A 331 -13.22 -11.75 -44.08
N ASN A 332 -12.74 -11.89 -42.84
CA ASN A 332 -13.52 -11.67 -41.61
C ASN A 332 -14.45 -10.45 -41.81
N ALA A 333 -15.72 -10.50 -41.40
CA ALA A 333 -16.70 -9.40 -41.64
C ALA A 333 -16.22 -8.00 -41.21
N SER A 334 -15.22 -7.92 -40.33
CA SER A 334 -14.55 -6.67 -39.92
C SER A 334 -13.57 -6.09 -40.97
N VAL A 335 -13.18 -6.85 -41.98
CA VAL A 335 -12.25 -6.50 -43.08
C VAL A 335 -12.96 -6.55 -44.44
N ALA A 336 -14.29 -6.67 -44.46
CA ALA A 336 -15.08 -6.45 -45.67
C ALA A 336 -14.82 -5.01 -46.12
N VAL A 337 -13.83 -4.84 -47.00
CA VAL A 337 -13.73 -3.68 -47.86
C VAL A 337 -14.97 -3.80 -48.71
N GLU A 338 -15.95 -2.93 -48.48
CA GLU A 338 -16.86 -2.60 -49.57
C GLU A 338 -15.95 -2.04 -50.66
N ILE A 339 -15.54 -2.92 -51.56
CA ILE A 339 -14.81 -2.55 -52.76
C ILE A 339 -15.85 -1.82 -53.60
N TYR A 340 -16.08 -0.54 -53.29
CA TYR A 340 -16.72 0.39 -54.20
C TYR A 340 -15.72 0.58 -55.35
N ILE A 341 -15.85 -0.30 -56.35
CA ILE A 341 -15.36 -0.07 -57.70
C ILE A 341 -16.27 0.95 -58.37
#